data_AF-A0A651G5G2-F1
#
_entry.id   AF-A0A651G5G2-F1
#
_cell.length_a   1.000
_cell.length_b   1.000
_cell.length_c   1.000
_cell.angle_alpha   90.00
_cell.angle_beta   90.00
_cell.angle_gamma   90.00
#
_symmetry.space_group_name_H-M   'P 1'
#
loop_
_entity.id
_entity.type
_entity.pdbx_description
1 polymer ?
#
loop_
_entity_poly.entity_id
_entity_poly.type
_entity_poly.pdbx_seq_one_letter_code
_entity_poly.pdbx_strand_id
1 'polypeptide(L)'
;MGSSLLIAPLGLNDRGEDAAQSSAPTDAPVLQPHGHAHWDPRPVRAAHDYPLAELRFLPPLEQLSAVDALSRGDRLRGEQAQGLRAVVADAGVIDVVRNNAANRLIQRAEDGALWQFFAAMHDDQEEGPVWRDYSLQFLAMSVPFADDPAAAMGALARVASEAPEEFAGTALLHLARLGDAGVEVPPGLIETVISERLQRDDTPDALRHTCLALIGEGNRRDVLPLARKELARDDAGVEALRGALYSLGRLGDADDAQLVQSFLSHAHPGVVRAAEAAHQRLEVANAAPSPSDDQDAVGDQS
;
A
#
# COMPACT_ATOMS: atom_id res chain seq x y z
N MET A 1 26.07 -9.31 5.45
CA MET A 1 25.83 -7.90 5.10
C MET A 1 24.31 -7.74 5.02
N GLY A 2 23.68 -7.29 6.11
CA GLY A 2 22.23 -7.21 6.20
C GLY A 2 21.74 -5.85 5.71
N SER A 3 21.18 -5.80 4.51
CA SER A 3 20.41 -4.64 4.06
C SER A 3 19.12 -4.58 4.86
N SER A 4 18.97 -3.57 5.72
CA SER A 4 17.68 -3.25 6.35
C SER A 4 16.71 -2.78 5.27
N LEU A 5 15.81 -3.66 4.85
CA LEU A 5 14.61 -3.33 4.07
C LEU A 5 13.61 -2.61 4.99
N LEU A 6 13.83 -1.32 5.23
CA LEU A 6 12.84 -0.43 5.84
C LEU A 6 11.81 -0.07 4.76
N ILE A 7 10.71 -0.82 4.72
CA ILE A 7 9.50 -0.42 3.99
C ILE A 7 8.93 0.80 4.75
N ALA A 8 9.08 1.99 4.19
CA ALA A 8 8.56 3.21 4.80
C ALA A 8 7.02 3.19 4.83
N PRO A 9 6.37 3.57 5.96
CA PRO A 9 4.94 3.78 5.98
C PRO A 9 4.58 4.99 5.10
N LEU A 10 3.68 4.80 4.13
CA LEU A 10 3.22 5.87 3.25
C LEU A 10 2.25 6.79 4.02
N GLY A 11 2.68 8.03 4.23
CA GLY A 11 1.79 9.13 4.55
C GLY A 11 0.95 9.51 3.33
N LEU A 12 -0.28 9.02 3.26
CA LEU A 12 -1.32 9.57 2.39
C LEU A 12 -1.84 10.86 3.01
N ASN A 13 -1.13 11.97 2.81
CA ASN A 13 -1.66 13.32 3.03
C ASN A 13 -1.04 14.25 1.99
N ASP A 14 -1.54 14.17 0.76
CA ASP A 14 -1.35 15.23 -0.23
C ASP A 14 -2.70 15.94 -0.43
N ARG A 15 -3.03 16.81 0.53
CA ARG A 15 -4.08 17.82 0.34
C ARG A 15 -3.42 19.00 -0.36
N GLY A 16 -3.58 19.05 -1.68
CA GLY A 16 -3.24 20.22 -2.47
C GLY A 16 -4.06 21.43 -1.98
N GLU A 17 -3.37 22.36 -1.34
CA GLU A 17 -3.87 23.71 -1.08
C GLU A 17 -3.63 24.56 -2.33
N ASP A 18 -4.66 24.71 -3.18
CA ASP A 18 -4.68 25.76 -4.19
C ASP A 18 -5.27 27.04 -3.59
N ALA A 19 -4.38 28.01 -3.39
CA ALA A 19 -4.69 29.36 -2.94
C ALA A 19 -5.32 30.17 -4.09
N ALA A 20 -6.65 30.16 -4.17
CA ALA A 20 -7.39 31.19 -4.90
C ALA A 20 -7.42 32.49 -4.08
N GLN A 21 -6.71 33.52 -4.53
CA GLN A 21 -6.75 34.87 -3.97
C GLN A 21 -8.13 35.49 -4.17
N SER A 22 -8.98 35.38 -3.15
CA SER A 22 -10.25 36.12 -3.03
C SER A 22 -10.06 37.23 -1.99
N SER A 23 -10.04 38.48 -2.46
CA SER A 23 -10.01 39.68 -1.63
C SER A 23 -11.39 39.95 -1.04
N ALA A 24 -11.65 39.41 0.16
CA ALA A 24 -12.81 39.74 0.98
C ALA A 24 -12.37 40.51 2.25
N PRO A 25 -13.18 41.46 2.75
CA PRO A 25 -12.82 42.33 3.86
C PRO A 25 -12.81 41.56 5.18
N THR A 26 -11.66 41.60 5.86
CA THR A 26 -11.36 40.85 7.09
C THR A 26 -11.75 41.67 8.33
N ASP A 27 -12.97 41.48 8.83
CA ASP A 27 -13.35 41.80 10.21
C ASP A 27 -13.76 40.50 10.93
N ALA A 28 -12.87 39.52 10.94
CA ALA A 28 -13.02 38.32 11.77
C ALA A 28 -12.48 38.62 13.17
N PRO A 29 -13.22 38.34 14.25
CA PRO A 29 -12.72 38.52 15.60
C PRO A 29 -11.50 37.62 15.82
N VAL A 30 -10.39 38.22 16.28
CA VAL A 30 -9.19 37.52 16.73
C VAL A 30 -9.62 36.54 17.82
N LEU A 31 -9.65 35.24 17.48
CA LEU A 31 -9.80 34.17 18.46
C LEU A 31 -8.62 34.29 19.42
N GLN A 32 -8.90 34.73 20.65
CA GLN A 32 -7.91 34.68 21.71
C GLN A 32 -7.51 33.21 21.90
N PRO A 33 -6.21 32.89 21.94
CA PRO A 33 -5.77 31.54 22.21
C PRO A 33 -6.35 31.12 23.55
N HIS A 34 -7.28 30.16 23.52
CA HIS A 34 -7.75 29.51 24.74
C HIS A 34 -6.50 28.96 25.43
N GLY A 35 -6.22 29.49 26.62
CA GLY A 35 -5.05 29.10 27.41
C GLY A 35 -4.97 27.59 27.44
N HIS A 36 -3.85 27.05 26.94
CA HIS A 36 -3.56 25.63 27.05
C HIS A 36 -3.74 25.25 28.51
N ALA A 37 -4.76 24.43 28.80
CA ALA A 37 -4.93 23.84 30.11
C ALA A 37 -3.57 23.23 30.47
N HIS A 38 -3.03 23.62 31.62
CA HIS A 38 -1.78 23.11 32.15
C HIS A 38 -1.92 21.59 32.19
N TRP A 39 -1.36 20.91 31.20
CA TRP A 39 -1.30 19.46 31.19
C TRP A 39 -0.42 19.08 32.37
N ASP A 40 -1.04 18.58 33.42
CA ASP A 40 -0.36 17.98 34.56
C ASP A 40 -0.09 16.52 34.19
N PRO A 41 1.14 16.17 33.77
CA PRO A 41 1.47 14.78 33.52
C PRO A 41 1.47 14.07 34.87
N ARG A 42 0.30 13.53 35.26
CA ARG A 42 0.25 12.54 36.34
C ARG A 42 1.33 11.49 36.04
N PRO A 43 2.08 11.05 37.05
CA PRO A 43 3.11 10.05 36.84
C PRO A 43 2.46 8.81 36.23
N VAL A 44 2.64 8.63 34.93
CA VAL A 44 2.34 7.38 34.24
C VAL A 44 3.17 6.36 34.98
N ARG A 45 2.52 5.39 35.64
CA ARG A 45 3.23 4.25 36.24
C ARG A 45 4.23 3.73 35.20
N ALA A 46 5.43 3.35 35.63
CA ALA A 46 6.41 2.82 34.70
C ALA A 46 5.75 1.68 33.93
N ALA A 47 5.75 1.75 32.60
CA ALA A 47 4.99 0.80 31.76
C ALA A 47 5.41 -0.67 31.92
N HIS A 48 6.48 -0.91 32.66
CA HIS A 48 6.98 -2.22 33.05
C HIS A 48 6.08 -2.92 34.09
N ASP A 49 5.14 -2.20 34.72
CA ASP A 49 4.32 -2.71 35.82
C ASP A 49 2.95 -3.29 35.38
N TYR A 50 2.57 -3.15 34.11
CA TYR A 50 1.31 -3.68 33.60
C TYR A 50 1.51 -4.99 32.84
N PRO A 51 0.83 -6.08 33.23
CA PRO A 51 0.76 -7.27 32.38
C PRO A 51 0.10 -6.86 31.05
N LEU A 52 0.74 -7.17 29.92
CA LEU A 52 0.18 -6.85 28.58
C LEU A 52 -1.22 -7.45 28.36
N ALA A 53 -1.54 -8.53 29.07
CA ALA A 53 -2.87 -9.16 29.10
C ALA A 53 -3.98 -8.30 29.72
N GLU A 54 -3.65 -7.25 30.47
CA GLU A 54 -4.62 -6.38 31.14
C GLU A 54 -4.90 -5.08 30.35
N LEU A 55 -4.24 -4.87 29.20
CA LEU A 55 -4.32 -3.61 28.46
C LEU A 55 -5.75 -3.23 28.05
N ARG A 56 -6.60 -4.18 27.67
CA ARG A 56 -8.00 -3.91 27.31
C ARG A 56 -8.82 -3.23 28.41
N PHE A 57 -8.39 -3.33 29.67
CA PHE A 57 -9.07 -2.72 30.81
C PHE A 57 -8.57 -1.30 31.12
N LEU A 58 -7.50 -0.85 30.47
CA LEU A 58 -6.97 0.50 30.63
C LEU A 58 -7.66 1.49 29.69
N PRO A 59 -7.71 2.79 30.04
CA PRO A 59 -8.11 3.84 29.12
C PRO A 59 -7.25 3.88 27.84
N PRO A 60 -7.78 4.32 26.68
CA PRO A 60 -7.07 4.36 25.39
C PRO A 60 -5.67 4.97 25.43
N LEU A 61 -5.50 6.11 26.11
CA LEU A 61 -4.19 6.78 26.22
C LEU A 61 -3.19 5.98 27.06
N GLU A 62 -3.66 5.24 28.06
CA GLU A 62 -2.82 4.38 28.89
C GLU A 62 -2.42 3.12 28.12
N GLN A 63 -3.33 2.54 27.32
CA GLN A 63 -3.01 1.44 26.40
C GLN A 63 -1.88 1.82 25.44
N LEU A 64 -2.00 2.99 24.80
CA LEU A 64 -1.00 3.50 23.88
C LEU A 64 0.33 3.73 24.59
N SER A 65 0.31 4.41 25.74
CA SER A 65 1.51 4.68 26.54
C SER A 65 2.22 3.40 26.97
N ALA A 66 1.47 2.36 27.33
CA ALA A 66 2.04 1.07 27.76
C ALA A 66 2.76 0.36 26.60
N VAL A 67 2.13 0.25 25.43
CA VAL A 67 2.76 -0.34 24.23
C VAL A 67 3.95 0.51 23.76
N ASP A 68 3.83 1.84 23.85
CA ASP A 68 4.90 2.75 23.45
C ASP A 68 6.09 2.76 24.39
N ALA A 69 5.90 2.44 25.66
CA ALA A 69 6.99 2.36 26.63
C ALA A 69 7.70 0.99 26.66
N LEU A 70 7.22 -0.01 25.90
CA LEU A 70 8.03 -1.21 25.55
C LEU A 70 9.24 -0.88 24.66
N SER A 71 9.41 0.39 24.31
CA SER A 71 10.42 0.92 23.39
C SER A 71 11.68 1.33 24.16
N ARG A 72 12.77 0.57 23.97
CA ARG A 72 14.19 1.02 24.00
C ARG A 72 15.25 -0.10 23.91
N GLY A 73 14.88 -1.38 23.78
CA GLY A 73 15.83 -2.50 23.67
C GLY A 73 15.81 -3.23 22.33
N ASP A 74 16.91 -3.91 21.98
CA ASP A 74 17.16 -4.40 20.62
C ASP A 74 16.35 -5.64 20.19
N ARG A 75 15.69 -6.39 21.11
CA ARG A 75 14.85 -7.57 20.78
C ARG A 75 13.71 -7.78 21.78
N LEU A 76 12.60 -8.37 21.32
CA LEU A 76 11.51 -8.85 22.19
C LEU A 76 11.86 -10.24 22.74
N ARG A 77 11.75 -10.43 24.06
CA ARG A 77 11.85 -11.76 24.69
C ARG A 77 10.52 -12.51 24.56
N GLY A 78 10.54 -13.85 24.73
CA GLY A 78 9.37 -14.72 24.53
C GLY A 78 8.08 -14.23 25.20
N GLU A 79 8.13 -13.88 26.49
CA GLU A 79 6.96 -13.36 27.21
C GLU A 79 6.46 -12.01 26.67
N GLN A 80 7.38 -11.14 26.21
CA GLN A 80 7.01 -9.84 25.63
C GLN A 80 6.38 -10.01 24.24
N ALA A 81 6.92 -10.91 23.42
CA ALA A 81 6.34 -11.25 22.12
C ALA A 81 4.96 -11.91 22.28
N GLN A 82 4.83 -12.84 23.22
CA GLN A 82 3.53 -13.46 23.54
C GLN A 82 2.51 -12.43 24.05
N GLY A 83 2.93 -11.54 24.94
CA GLY A 83 2.07 -10.46 25.43
C GLY A 83 1.63 -9.52 24.31
N LEU A 84 2.52 -9.16 23.38
CA LEU A 84 2.14 -8.36 22.23
C LEU A 84 1.21 -9.11 21.25
N ARG A 85 1.42 -10.41 21.03
CA ARG A 85 0.49 -11.24 20.25
C ARG A 85 -0.91 -11.22 20.86
N ALA A 86 -1.01 -11.30 22.19
CA ALA A 86 -2.29 -11.19 22.89
C ALA A 86 -2.96 -9.82 22.69
N VAL A 87 -2.18 -8.73 22.74
CA VAL A 87 -2.69 -7.37 22.45
C VAL A 87 -3.21 -7.26 21.03
N VAL A 88 -2.49 -7.82 20.06
CA VAL A 88 -2.89 -7.79 18.65
C VAL A 88 -4.17 -8.61 18.41
N ALA A 89 -4.33 -9.74 19.10
CA ALA A 89 -5.49 -10.62 18.99
C ALA A 89 -6.75 -10.16 19.77
N ASP A 90 -6.64 -9.14 20.62
CA ASP A 90 -7.77 -8.70 21.46
C ASP A 90 -8.56 -7.58 20.76
N ALA A 91 -9.73 -7.93 20.21
CA ALA A 91 -10.65 -6.97 19.59
C ALA A 91 -11.18 -5.87 20.56
N GLY A 92 -11.00 -6.04 21.87
CA GLY A 92 -11.28 -5.00 22.88
C GLY A 92 -10.19 -3.93 23.00
N VAL A 93 -9.02 -4.15 22.40
CA VAL A 93 -7.94 -3.15 22.30
C VAL A 93 -8.18 -2.28 21.07
N ILE A 94 -7.98 -0.97 21.20
CA ILE A 94 -8.21 -0.05 20.06
C ILE A 94 -7.22 -0.33 18.91
N ASP A 95 -7.67 -0.18 17.66
CA ASP A 95 -6.89 -0.54 16.47
C ASP A 95 -5.51 0.13 16.40
N VAL A 96 -5.38 1.38 16.86
CA VAL A 96 -4.08 2.09 16.91
C VAL A 96 -3.08 1.35 17.80
N VAL A 97 -3.54 0.81 18.94
CA VAL A 97 -2.69 0.07 19.87
C VAL A 97 -2.36 -1.31 19.31
N ARG A 98 -3.34 -2.00 18.70
CA ARG A 98 -3.11 -3.28 18.00
C ARG A 98 -2.07 -3.11 16.88
N ASN A 99 -2.20 -2.08 16.06
CA ASN A 99 -1.27 -1.73 14.98
C ASN A 99 0.14 -1.43 15.53
N ASN A 100 0.25 -0.67 16.62
CA ASN A 100 1.52 -0.37 17.28
C ASN A 100 2.19 -1.63 17.88
N ALA A 101 1.41 -2.58 18.38
CA ALA A 101 1.90 -3.85 18.87
C ALA A 101 2.37 -4.76 17.72
N ALA A 102 1.60 -4.85 16.63
CA ALA A 102 1.95 -5.63 15.45
C ALA A 102 3.23 -5.12 14.76
N ASN A 103 3.40 -3.80 14.63
CA ASN A 103 4.64 -3.20 14.14
C ASN A 103 5.86 -3.63 14.98
N ARG A 104 5.72 -3.64 16.31
CA ARG A 104 6.80 -4.08 17.22
C ARG A 104 7.10 -5.56 17.08
N LEU A 105 6.08 -6.40 16.90
CA LEU A 105 6.27 -7.83 16.63
C LEU A 105 7.10 -8.03 15.35
N ILE A 106 6.69 -7.44 14.23
CA ILE A 106 7.40 -7.56 12.95
C ILE A 106 8.85 -7.08 13.05
N GLN A 107 9.09 -5.94 13.72
CA GLN A 107 10.42 -5.33 13.75
C GLN A 107 11.40 -6.00 14.72
N ARG A 108 10.90 -6.62 15.81
CA ARG A 108 11.74 -6.97 16.97
C ARG A 108 11.55 -8.40 17.48
N ALA A 109 10.55 -9.14 17.00
CA ALA A 109 10.43 -10.56 17.31
C ALA A 109 11.20 -11.38 16.29
N GLU A 110 12.04 -12.30 16.77
CA GLU A 110 12.70 -13.30 15.93
C GLU A 110 11.79 -14.52 15.82
N ASP A 111 10.64 -14.33 15.19
CA ASP A 111 9.55 -15.31 15.18
C ASP A 111 9.06 -15.53 13.76
N GLY A 112 9.64 -16.56 13.13
CA GLY A 112 9.31 -16.95 11.76
C GLY A 112 7.86 -17.41 11.58
N ALA A 113 7.12 -17.70 12.66
CA ALA A 113 5.71 -18.10 12.60
C ALA A 113 4.74 -16.90 12.69
N LEU A 114 5.23 -15.66 12.66
CA LEU A 114 4.35 -14.47 12.66
C LEU A 114 3.41 -14.41 11.46
N TRP A 115 3.83 -14.91 10.29
CA TRP A 115 2.98 -14.92 9.10
C TRP A 115 1.70 -15.72 9.32
N GLN A 116 1.76 -16.86 10.01
CA GLN A 116 0.60 -17.70 10.31
C GLN A 116 -0.39 -16.96 11.19
N PHE A 117 0.12 -16.21 12.17
CA PHE A 117 -0.69 -15.41 13.08
C PHE A 117 -1.46 -14.32 12.31
N PHE A 118 -0.79 -13.57 11.45
CA PHE A 118 -1.45 -12.53 10.65
C PHE A 118 -2.39 -13.09 9.59
N ALA A 119 -2.04 -14.23 8.96
CA ALA A 119 -2.94 -14.94 8.05
C ALA A 119 -4.22 -15.39 8.75
N ALA A 120 -4.11 -15.98 9.96
CA ALA A 120 -5.26 -16.41 10.75
C ALA A 120 -6.17 -15.23 11.12
N MET A 121 -5.60 -14.09 11.55
CA MET A 121 -6.36 -12.87 11.87
C MET A 121 -7.07 -12.28 10.64
N HIS A 122 -6.47 -12.39 9.45
CA HIS A 122 -7.12 -11.99 8.20
C HIS A 122 -8.29 -12.91 7.83
N ASP A 123 -8.14 -14.21 8.03
CA ASP A 123 -9.17 -15.21 7.71
C ASP A 123 -10.33 -15.22 8.72
N ASP A 124 -10.13 -14.67 9.92
CA ASP A 124 -11.16 -14.53 10.96
C ASP A 124 -12.26 -13.55 10.52
N GLN A 125 -13.49 -14.05 10.39
CA GLN A 125 -14.66 -13.23 9.99
C GLN A 125 -15.26 -12.46 11.17
N GLU A 126 -14.86 -12.75 12.42
CA GLU A 126 -15.26 -11.95 13.59
C GLU A 126 -14.47 -10.64 13.68
N GLU A 127 -13.30 -10.57 13.01
CA GLU A 127 -12.51 -9.35 12.90
C GLU A 127 -13.12 -8.35 11.93
N GLY A 128 -13.04 -7.06 12.28
CA GLY A 128 -13.52 -5.98 11.42
C GLY A 128 -12.72 -5.87 10.12
N PRO A 129 -13.33 -5.42 9.00
CA PRO A 129 -12.66 -5.38 7.69
C PRO A 129 -11.37 -4.54 7.69
N VAL A 130 -11.35 -3.42 8.43
CA VAL A 130 -10.15 -2.58 8.59
C VAL A 130 -9.00 -3.37 9.23
N TRP A 131 -9.28 -4.14 10.29
CA TRP A 131 -8.26 -4.92 10.97
C TRP A 131 -7.79 -6.13 10.16
N ARG A 132 -8.69 -6.75 9.38
CA ARG A 132 -8.35 -7.81 8.43
C ARG A 132 -7.43 -7.32 7.31
N ASP A 133 -7.62 -6.08 6.84
CA ASP A 133 -6.70 -5.44 5.88
C ASP A 133 -5.34 -5.13 6.53
N TYR A 134 -5.30 -4.60 7.77
CA TYR A 134 -4.01 -4.44 8.47
C TYR A 134 -3.29 -5.76 8.69
N SER A 135 -4.01 -6.82 9.05
CA SER A 135 -3.44 -8.16 9.20
C SER A 135 -2.82 -8.65 7.89
N LEU A 136 -3.42 -8.36 6.75
CA LEU A 136 -2.86 -8.66 5.42
C LEU A 136 -1.56 -7.87 5.13
N GLN A 137 -1.52 -6.59 5.50
CA GLN A 137 -0.30 -5.78 5.38
C GLN A 137 0.84 -6.34 6.24
N PHE A 138 0.55 -6.74 7.49
CA PHE A 138 1.53 -7.37 8.37
C PHE A 138 1.96 -8.77 7.91
N LEU A 139 1.03 -9.55 7.35
CA LEU A 139 1.34 -10.81 6.67
C LEU A 139 2.40 -10.56 5.60
N ALA A 140 2.17 -9.60 4.69
CA ALA A 140 3.13 -9.26 3.65
C ALA A 140 4.50 -8.84 4.20
N MET A 141 4.52 -8.01 5.26
CA MET A 141 5.77 -7.59 5.91
C MET A 141 6.53 -8.75 6.58
N SER A 142 5.84 -9.82 6.97
CA SER A 142 6.45 -11.00 7.60
C SER A 142 7.04 -12.00 6.60
N VAL A 143 6.63 -11.98 5.33
CA VAL A 143 7.08 -12.94 4.29
C VAL A 143 8.61 -13.08 4.20
N PRO A 144 9.42 -11.99 4.20
CA PRO A 144 10.88 -12.12 4.10
C PRO A 144 11.55 -12.83 5.28
N PHE A 145 10.85 -12.95 6.41
CA PHE A 145 11.35 -13.50 7.67
C PHE A 145 10.61 -14.77 8.10
N ALA A 146 9.69 -15.26 7.27
CA ALA A 146 8.87 -16.43 7.56
C ALA A 146 9.74 -17.70 7.70
N ASP A 147 9.32 -18.61 8.59
CA ASP A 147 9.90 -19.96 8.68
C ASP A 147 9.59 -20.82 7.45
N ASP A 148 8.46 -20.53 6.78
CA ASP A 148 8.06 -21.05 5.48
C ASP A 148 7.63 -19.89 4.55
N PRO A 149 8.58 -19.23 3.87
CA PRO A 149 8.28 -18.12 2.96
C PRO A 149 7.36 -18.51 1.80
N ALA A 150 7.42 -19.76 1.33
CA ALA A 150 6.58 -20.23 0.24
C ALA A 150 5.11 -20.33 0.68
N ALA A 151 4.85 -20.87 1.87
CA ALA A 151 3.49 -20.90 2.42
C ALA A 151 2.96 -19.49 2.75
N ALA A 152 3.80 -18.61 3.32
CA ALA A 152 3.44 -17.23 3.59
C ALA A 152 3.09 -16.46 2.29
N MET A 153 3.91 -16.63 1.25
CA MET A 153 3.65 -16.09 -0.09
C MET A 153 2.36 -16.68 -0.69
N GLY A 154 2.15 -17.98 -0.54
CA GLY A 154 0.94 -18.67 -0.99
C GLY A 154 -0.33 -18.13 -0.32
N ALA A 155 -0.28 -17.80 0.98
CA ALA A 155 -1.39 -17.17 1.68
C ALA A 155 -1.72 -15.79 1.10
N LEU A 156 -0.71 -14.96 0.83
CA LEU A 156 -0.89 -13.64 0.23
C LEU A 156 -1.41 -13.74 -1.22
N ALA A 157 -0.89 -14.69 -2.00
CA ALA A 157 -1.34 -15.00 -3.36
C ALA A 157 -2.81 -15.44 -3.39
N ARG A 158 -3.22 -16.32 -2.47
CA ARG A 158 -4.62 -16.73 -2.32
C ARG A 158 -5.54 -15.53 -2.10
N VAL A 159 -5.16 -14.59 -1.23
CA VAL A 159 -5.98 -13.38 -0.98
C VAL A 159 -6.08 -12.53 -2.25
N ALA A 160 -4.98 -12.31 -2.98
CA ALA A 160 -5.01 -11.57 -4.24
C ALA A 160 -5.95 -12.20 -5.28
N SER A 161 -5.97 -13.53 -5.37
CA SER A 161 -6.76 -14.27 -6.37
C SER A 161 -8.22 -14.51 -5.98
N GLU A 162 -8.51 -14.80 -4.70
CA GLU A 162 -9.79 -15.39 -4.27
C GLU A 162 -10.58 -14.52 -3.29
N ALA A 163 -9.93 -13.59 -2.58
CA ALA A 163 -10.59 -12.84 -1.53
C ALA A 163 -11.65 -11.86 -2.09
N PRO A 164 -12.57 -11.40 -1.21
CA PRO A 164 -13.39 -10.23 -1.47
C PRO A 164 -12.55 -9.07 -2.02
N GLU A 165 -13.19 -8.29 -2.89
CA GLU A 165 -12.51 -7.33 -3.75
C GLU A 165 -11.78 -6.23 -2.98
N GLU A 166 -12.26 -5.91 -1.77
CA GLU A 166 -11.65 -4.94 -0.85
C GLU A 166 -10.25 -5.34 -0.35
N PHE A 167 -9.93 -6.65 -0.27
CA PHE A 167 -8.61 -7.12 0.20
C PHE A 167 -7.67 -7.50 -0.93
N ALA A 168 -8.22 -7.91 -2.07
CA ALA A 168 -7.45 -8.39 -3.21
C ALA A 168 -6.45 -7.33 -3.73
N GLY A 169 -6.85 -6.06 -3.72
CA GLY A 169 -5.99 -4.95 -4.14
C GLY A 169 -4.77 -4.78 -3.23
N THR A 170 -4.99 -4.79 -1.91
CA THR A 170 -3.90 -4.71 -0.91
C THR A 170 -2.94 -5.90 -1.06
N ALA A 171 -3.46 -7.13 -1.16
CA ALA A 171 -2.62 -8.32 -1.34
C ALA A 171 -1.77 -8.23 -2.62
N LEU A 172 -2.40 -7.88 -3.74
CA LEU A 172 -1.73 -7.79 -5.04
C LEU A 172 -0.63 -6.72 -5.05
N LEU A 173 -0.89 -5.55 -4.46
CA LEU A 173 0.10 -4.49 -4.30
C LEU A 173 1.30 -4.95 -3.47
N HIS A 174 1.04 -5.70 -2.40
CA HIS A 174 2.12 -6.24 -1.57
C HIS A 174 2.94 -7.33 -2.27
N LEU A 175 2.31 -8.19 -3.08
CA LEU A 175 3.04 -9.15 -3.92
C LEU A 175 4.00 -8.44 -4.87
N ALA A 176 3.54 -7.38 -5.55
CA ALA A 176 4.40 -6.58 -6.43
C ALA A 176 5.59 -5.97 -5.68
N ARG A 177 5.34 -5.34 -4.53
CA ARG A 177 6.39 -4.74 -3.69
C ARG A 177 7.40 -5.75 -3.16
N LEU A 178 6.95 -6.96 -2.82
CA LEU A 178 7.84 -8.05 -2.42
C LEU A 178 8.76 -8.45 -3.57
N GLY A 179 8.22 -8.59 -4.78
CA GLY A 179 9.01 -8.83 -5.99
C GLY A 179 10.06 -7.74 -6.24
N ASP A 180 9.66 -6.46 -6.13
CA ASP A 180 10.57 -5.31 -6.27
C ASP A 180 11.65 -5.27 -5.18
N ALA A 181 11.34 -5.76 -3.98
CA ALA A 181 12.29 -5.91 -2.88
C ALA A 181 13.23 -7.12 -3.03
N GLY A 182 13.10 -7.90 -4.11
CA GLY A 182 13.93 -9.08 -4.38
C GLY A 182 13.48 -10.34 -3.64
N VAL A 183 12.28 -10.35 -3.07
CA VAL A 183 11.66 -11.57 -2.53
C VAL A 183 11.15 -12.39 -3.70
N GLU A 184 11.42 -13.70 -3.69
CA GLU A 184 11.00 -14.59 -4.77
C GLU A 184 9.47 -14.68 -4.84
N VAL A 185 8.89 -14.12 -5.90
CA VAL A 185 7.47 -14.23 -6.25
C VAL A 185 7.35 -15.21 -7.41
N PRO A 186 6.40 -16.17 -7.38
CA PRO A 186 6.22 -17.12 -8.48
C PRO A 186 6.11 -16.41 -9.84
N PRO A 187 6.90 -16.82 -10.86
CA PRO A 187 6.89 -16.16 -12.16
C PRO A 187 5.49 -16.15 -12.79
N GLY A 188 5.07 -15.00 -13.31
CA GLY A 188 3.78 -14.84 -13.97
C GLY A 188 2.57 -14.74 -13.03
N LEU A 189 2.76 -14.86 -11.71
CA LEU A 189 1.65 -14.83 -10.74
C LEU A 189 0.90 -13.49 -10.80
N ILE A 190 1.63 -12.38 -10.76
CA ILE A 190 1.03 -11.03 -10.73
C ILE A 190 0.27 -10.77 -12.03
N GLU A 191 0.86 -11.13 -13.17
CA GLU A 191 0.26 -11.02 -14.51
C GLU A 191 -1.02 -11.83 -14.63
N THR A 192 -1.00 -13.06 -14.10
CA THR A 192 -2.16 -13.95 -14.08
C THR A 192 -3.29 -13.33 -13.27
N VAL A 193 -3.02 -12.87 -12.04
CA VAL A 193 -4.03 -12.25 -11.18
C VAL A 193 -4.58 -10.97 -11.81
N ILE A 194 -3.71 -10.09 -12.35
CA ILE A 194 -4.14 -8.87 -13.05
C ILE A 194 -5.07 -9.23 -14.22
N SER A 195 -4.67 -10.20 -15.05
CA SER A 195 -5.44 -10.60 -16.22
C SER A 195 -6.80 -11.17 -15.84
N GLU A 196 -6.84 -12.09 -14.87
CA GLU A 196 -8.07 -12.69 -14.37
C GLU A 196 -9.01 -11.63 -13.79
N ARG A 197 -8.52 -10.73 -12.94
CA ARG A 197 -9.33 -9.68 -12.32
C ARG A 197 -9.86 -8.68 -13.34
N LEU A 198 -9.05 -8.21 -14.29
CA LEU A 198 -9.51 -7.24 -15.30
C LEU A 198 -10.49 -7.83 -16.33
N GLN A 199 -10.45 -9.16 -16.54
CA GLN A 199 -11.37 -9.85 -17.44
C GLN A 199 -12.77 -10.08 -16.86
N ARG A 200 -12.93 -10.05 -15.53
CA ARG A 200 -14.25 -10.19 -14.90
C ARG A 200 -15.00 -8.87 -14.98
N ASP A 201 -16.28 -8.92 -15.30
CA ASP A 201 -17.13 -7.72 -15.39
C ASP A 201 -17.48 -7.16 -14.00
N ASP A 202 -17.52 -8.02 -12.98
CA ASP A 202 -17.88 -7.66 -11.60
C ASP A 202 -16.77 -6.97 -10.80
N THR A 203 -15.52 -6.94 -11.31
CA THR A 203 -14.39 -6.33 -10.60
C THR A 203 -14.61 -4.83 -10.36
N PRO A 204 -14.57 -4.35 -9.10
CA PRO A 204 -14.85 -2.97 -8.75
C PRO A 204 -13.69 -2.06 -9.14
N ASP A 205 -14.02 -0.79 -9.37
CA ASP A 205 -13.10 0.20 -9.93
C ASP A 205 -11.82 0.38 -9.12
N ALA A 206 -11.88 0.29 -7.79
CA ALA A 206 -10.70 0.41 -6.93
C ALA A 206 -9.71 -0.75 -7.15
N LEU A 207 -10.21 -1.98 -7.36
CA LEU A 207 -9.38 -3.13 -7.69
C LEU A 207 -8.87 -3.03 -9.13
N ARG A 208 -9.71 -2.64 -10.09
CA ARG A 208 -9.28 -2.37 -11.48
C ARG A 208 -8.15 -1.36 -11.52
N HIS A 209 -8.31 -0.24 -10.81
CA HIS A 209 -7.30 0.79 -10.68
C HIS A 209 -5.96 0.21 -10.24
N THR A 210 -5.97 -0.61 -9.16
CA THR A 210 -4.77 -1.25 -8.63
C THR A 210 -4.13 -2.17 -9.67
N CYS A 211 -4.92 -3.04 -10.30
CA CYS A 211 -4.43 -3.94 -11.35
C CYS A 211 -3.78 -3.16 -12.51
N LEU A 212 -4.42 -2.11 -13.00
CA LEU A 212 -3.93 -1.28 -14.10
C LEU A 212 -2.67 -0.50 -13.69
N ALA A 213 -2.64 0.08 -12.50
CA ALA A 213 -1.47 0.78 -11.98
C ALA A 213 -0.24 -0.15 -11.93
N LEU A 214 -0.44 -1.39 -11.47
CA LEU A 214 0.62 -2.40 -11.40
C LEU A 214 1.14 -2.86 -12.76
N ILE A 215 0.32 -2.78 -13.82
CA ILE A 215 0.82 -2.97 -15.20
C ILE A 215 1.93 -1.95 -15.48
N GLY A 216 1.64 -0.67 -15.23
CA GLY A 216 2.57 0.44 -15.48
C GLY A 216 3.80 0.41 -14.57
N GLU A 217 3.64 0.09 -13.29
CA GLU A 217 4.74 0.00 -12.32
C GLU A 217 5.68 -1.18 -12.62
N GLY A 218 5.12 -2.35 -12.93
CA GLY A 218 5.89 -3.56 -13.21
C GLY A 218 6.49 -3.65 -14.62
N ASN A 219 6.36 -2.60 -15.45
CA ASN A 219 6.79 -2.60 -16.86
C ASN A 219 6.20 -3.78 -17.67
N ARG A 220 4.94 -4.14 -17.41
CA ARG A 220 4.31 -5.35 -17.95
C ARG A 220 3.62 -5.09 -19.30
N ARG A 221 4.44 -4.97 -20.36
CA ARG A 221 3.96 -4.64 -21.71
C ARG A 221 3.02 -5.69 -22.32
N ASP A 222 3.16 -6.95 -21.91
CA ASP A 222 2.34 -8.08 -22.36
C ASP A 222 0.86 -7.93 -21.99
N VAL A 223 0.56 -7.31 -20.84
CA VAL A 223 -0.82 -7.06 -20.36
C VAL A 223 -1.32 -5.64 -20.63
N LEU A 224 -0.51 -4.77 -21.26
CA LEU A 224 -0.90 -3.41 -21.65
C LEU A 224 -2.19 -3.32 -22.50
N PRO A 225 -2.52 -4.28 -23.40
CA PRO A 225 -3.79 -4.25 -24.12
C PRO A 225 -5.03 -4.20 -23.22
N LEU A 226 -4.95 -4.68 -21.97
CA LEU A 226 -6.05 -4.58 -21.00
C LEU A 226 -6.31 -3.14 -20.58
N ALA A 227 -5.27 -2.30 -20.46
CA ALA A 227 -5.44 -0.87 -20.17
C ALA A 227 -6.11 -0.13 -21.34
N ARG A 228 -5.74 -0.44 -22.58
CA ARG A 228 -6.41 0.10 -23.78
C ARG A 228 -7.88 -0.31 -23.82
N LYS A 229 -8.16 -1.60 -23.55
CA LYS A 229 -9.53 -2.11 -23.46
C LYS A 229 -10.34 -1.37 -22.40
N GLU A 230 -9.76 -1.10 -21.23
CA GLU A 230 -10.45 -0.38 -20.16
C GLU A 230 -10.82 1.05 -20.57
N LEU A 231 -9.92 1.79 -21.24
CA LEU A 231 -10.24 3.13 -21.76
C LEU A 231 -11.29 3.13 -22.87
N ALA A 232 -11.46 2.01 -23.58
CA ALA A 232 -12.48 1.88 -24.61
C ALA A 232 -13.87 1.55 -24.06
N ARG A 233 -14.03 1.33 -22.74
CA ARG A 233 -15.31 1.03 -22.12
C ARG A 233 -16.10 2.30 -21.85
N ASP A 234 -17.35 2.32 -22.32
CA ASP A 234 -18.28 3.43 -22.05
C ASP A 234 -18.69 3.51 -20.57
N ASP A 235 -18.59 2.40 -19.84
CA ASP A 235 -18.99 2.25 -18.45
C ASP A 235 -17.83 2.22 -17.44
N ALA A 236 -16.58 2.47 -17.89
CA ALA A 236 -15.43 2.45 -17.00
C ALA A 236 -15.52 3.55 -15.94
N GLY A 237 -15.34 3.16 -14.68
CA GLY A 237 -15.34 4.10 -13.57
C GLY A 237 -14.08 4.97 -13.51
N VAL A 238 -14.19 6.08 -12.80
CA VAL A 238 -13.14 7.11 -12.68
C VAL A 238 -11.80 6.52 -12.23
N GLU A 239 -11.79 5.63 -11.24
CA GLU A 239 -10.55 5.05 -10.72
C GLU A 239 -9.90 4.09 -11.73
N ALA A 240 -10.69 3.26 -12.42
CA ALA A 240 -10.20 2.37 -13.47
C ALA A 240 -9.58 3.18 -14.63
N LEU A 241 -10.26 4.23 -15.09
CA LEU A 241 -9.75 5.14 -16.13
C LEU A 241 -8.40 5.77 -15.73
N ARG A 242 -8.28 6.25 -14.48
CA ARG A 242 -7.02 6.81 -13.97
C ARG A 242 -5.89 5.78 -13.95
N GLY A 243 -6.21 4.55 -13.55
CA GLY A 243 -5.25 3.43 -13.56
C GLY A 243 -4.77 3.12 -14.97
N ALA A 244 -5.69 3.00 -15.93
CA ALA A 244 -5.36 2.71 -17.34
C ALA A 244 -4.54 3.82 -18.00
N LEU A 245 -4.90 5.09 -17.77
CA LEU A 245 -4.13 6.25 -18.24
C LEU A 245 -2.73 6.26 -17.64
N TYR A 246 -2.58 5.90 -16.35
CA TYR A 246 -1.26 5.75 -15.74
C TYR A 246 -0.44 4.66 -16.45
N SER A 247 -1.01 3.48 -16.73
CA SER A 247 -0.32 2.40 -17.43
C SER A 247 0.16 2.83 -18.83
N LEU A 248 -0.74 3.44 -19.62
CA LEU A 248 -0.39 3.92 -20.96
C LEU A 248 0.63 5.06 -20.92
N GLY A 249 0.52 5.97 -19.95
CA GLY A 249 1.51 7.02 -19.76
C GLY A 249 2.91 6.48 -19.45
N ARG A 250 3.04 5.27 -18.88
CA ARG A 250 4.34 4.65 -18.60
C ARG A 250 4.85 3.74 -19.71
N LEU A 251 3.96 2.99 -20.35
CA LEU A 251 4.33 1.88 -21.23
C LEU A 251 3.83 2.02 -22.66
N GLY A 252 2.89 2.94 -22.89
CA GLY A 252 2.31 3.20 -24.19
C GLY A 252 3.34 3.66 -25.20
N ASP A 253 2.92 3.60 -26.46
CA ASP A 253 3.70 4.00 -27.62
C ASP A 253 3.05 5.21 -28.31
N ALA A 254 3.60 5.61 -29.46
CA ALA A 254 3.08 6.75 -30.22
C ALA A 254 1.62 6.56 -30.66
N ASP A 255 1.17 5.32 -30.86
CA ASP A 255 -0.19 5.03 -31.32
C ASP A 255 -1.22 5.25 -30.19
N ASP A 256 -0.79 5.22 -28.93
CA ASP A 256 -1.63 5.51 -27.76
C ASP A 256 -1.90 7.01 -27.54
N ALA A 257 -1.15 7.90 -28.21
CA ALA A 257 -1.23 9.33 -27.96
C ALA A 257 -2.62 9.90 -28.23
N GLN A 258 -3.25 9.51 -29.35
CA GLN A 258 -4.60 9.98 -29.69
C GLN A 258 -5.64 9.47 -28.69
N LEU A 259 -5.51 8.22 -28.24
CA LEU A 259 -6.40 7.64 -27.24
C LEU A 259 -6.29 8.42 -25.93
N VAL A 260 -5.08 8.66 -25.41
CA VAL A 260 -4.84 9.44 -24.19
C VAL A 260 -5.36 10.88 -24.33
N GLN A 261 -5.11 11.52 -25.48
CA GLN A 261 -5.55 12.89 -25.77
C GLN A 261 -7.07 13.06 -25.68
N SER A 262 -7.84 12.03 -26.08
CA SER A 262 -9.31 12.07 -26.00
C SER A 262 -9.83 12.30 -24.57
N PHE A 263 -9.07 11.89 -23.55
CA PHE A 263 -9.42 12.05 -22.13
C PHE A 263 -9.04 13.41 -21.53
N LEU A 264 -8.36 14.29 -22.26
CA LEU A 264 -8.04 15.65 -21.79
C LEU A 264 -9.28 16.54 -21.64
N SER A 265 -10.39 16.16 -22.27
CA SER A 265 -11.69 16.85 -22.18
C SER A 265 -12.72 16.12 -21.30
N HIS A 266 -12.27 15.12 -20.55
CA HIS A 266 -13.16 14.31 -19.71
C HIS A 266 -13.82 15.15 -18.60
N ALA A 267 -15.09 14.84 -18.27
CA ALA A 267 -15.86 15.62 -17.30
C ALA A 267 -15.27 15.60 -15.88
N HIS A 268 -14.60 14.51 -15.50
CA HIS A 268 -14.00 14.33 -14.17
C HIS A 268 -12.56 14.89 -14.11
N PRO A 269 -12.25 15.88 -13.24
CA PRO A 269 -10.92 16.52 -13.18
C PRO A 269 -9.76 15.56 -12.87
N GLY A 270 -10.01 14.52 -12.07
CA GLY A 270 -9.00 13.51 -11.76
C GLY A 270 -8.57 12.68 -12.98
N VAL A 271 -9.47 12.48 -13.95
CA VAL A 271 -9.17 11.76 -15.20
C VAL A 271 -8.38 12.67 -16.14
N VAL A 272 -8.76 13.96 -16.24
CA VAL A 272 -8.04 14.97 -17.01
C VAL A 272 -6.58 15.06 -16.55
N ARG A 273 -6.32 15.18 -15.24
CA ARG A 273 -4.96 15.22 -14.70
C ARG A 273 -4.15 13.95 -15.02
N ALA A 274 -4.79 12.79 -14.95
CA ALA A 274 -4.13 11.53 -15.31
C ALA A 274 -3.79 11.48 -16.82
N ALA A 275 -4.69 11.97 -17.68
CA ALA A 275 -4.49 12.04 -19.13
C ALA A 275 -3.38 13.05 -19.50
N GLU A 276 -3.33 14.22 -18.86
CA GLU A 276 -2.25 15.20 -19.04
C GLU A 276 -0.89 14.60 -18.71
N ALA A 277 -0.78 13.94 -17.54
CA ALA A 277 0.45 13.28 -17.12
C ALA A 277 0.86 12.14 -18.06
N ALA A 278 -0.11 11.38 -18.59
CA ALA A 278 0.15 10.33 -19.56
C ALA A 278 0.61 10.90 -20.91
N HIS A 279 -0.07 11.93 -21.42
CA HIS A 279 0.25 12.59 -22.68
C HIS A 279 1.67 13.18 -22.66
N GLN A 280 2.02 13.90 -21.58
CA GLN A 280 3.35 14.47 -21.42
C GLN A 280 4.46 13.40 -21.45
N ARG A 281 4.23 12.24 -20.83
CA ARG A 281 5.22 11.14 -20.85
C ARG A 281 5.38 10.53 -22.23
N LEU A 282 4.28 10.36 -22.96
CA LEU A 282 4.32 9.85 -24.34
C LEU A 282 5.04 10.83 -25.29
N GLU A 283 4.83 12.14 -25.15
CA GLU A 283 5.56 13.14 -25.92
C GLU A 283 7.07 13.08 -25.67
N VAL A 284 7.48 12.96 -24.39
CA VAL A 284 8.89 12.83 -24.02
C VAL A 284 9.49 11.53 -24.59
N ALA A 285 8.76 10.42 -24.51
CA ALA A 285 9.20 9.13 -25.04
C ALA A 285 9.35 9.16 -26.57
N ASN A 286 8.44 9.83 -27.28
CA ASN A 286 8.47 9.97 -28.75
C ASN A 286 9.54 10.95 -29.24
N ALA A 287 9.91 11.94 -28.41
CA ALA A 287 10.97 12.90 -28.74
C ALA A 287 12.38 12.36 -28.44
N ALA A 288 12.50 11.33 -27.60
CA ALA A 288 13.79 10.69 -27.35
C ALA A 288 14.30 10.06 -28.65
N PRO A 289 15.55 10.36 -29.09
CA PRO A 289 16.11 9.72 -30.27
C PRO A 289 16.07 8.21 -30.07
N SER A 290 15.49 7.48 -31.03
CA SER A 290 15.56 6.02 -31.04
C SER A 290 17.02 5.64 -30.79
N PRO A 291 17.32 4.75 -29.82
CA PRO A 291 18.68 4.29 -29.61
C PRO A 291 19.15 3.71 -30.93
N SER A 292 19.92 4.51 -31.68
CA SER A 292 20.31 4.20 -33.04
C SER A 292 21.16 2.95 -33.01
N ASP A 293 21.08 2.17 -34.08
CA ASP A 293 21.83 0.95 -34.38
C ASP A 293 23.37 1.15 -34.42
N ASP A 294 23.90 2.20 -33.78
CA ASP A 294 25.33 2.51 -33.65
C ASP A 294 26.10 1.52 -32.76
N GLN A 295 25.45 0.48 -32.21
CA GLN A 295 26.17 -0.63 -31.56
C GLN A 295 26.80 -1.63 -32.54
N ASP A 296 26.48 -1.56 -33.84
CA ASP A 296 27.10 -2.43 -34.85
C ASP A 296 28.46 -1.90 -35.38
N ALA A 297 28.96 -0.77 -34.87
CA ALA A 297 30.20 -0.15 -35.34
C ALA A 297 31.43 -0.33 -34.41
N VAL A 298 31.39 -1.23 -33.42
CA VAL A 298 32.63 -1.68 -32.73
C VAL A 298 33.15 -2.91 -33.45
N GLY A 299 33.78 -2.62 -34.60
CA GLY A 299 34.55 -3.59 -35.36
C GLY A 299 35.65 -4.22 -34.53
N ASP A 300 35.68 -5.55 -34.58
CA ASP A 300 36.85 -6.35 -34.99
C ASP A 300 38.18 -5.56 -35.06
N GLN A 301 38.85 -5.43 -33.92
CA GLN A 301 40.29 -5.15 -33.87
C GLN A 301 40.96 -6.27 -33.08
N SER A 302 41.41 -7.26 -33.87
CA SER A 302 42.62 -8.08 -33.78
C SER A 302 43.41 -8.11 -32.47
#